data_AF-A0A971JW33-F1
#
_entry.id   AF-A0A971JW33-F1
#
_cell.length_a   1.000
_cell.length_b   1.000
_cell.length_c   1.000
_cell.angle_alpha   90.00
_cell.angle_beta   90.00
_cell.angle_gamma   90.00
#
_symmetry.space_group_name_H-M   'P 1'
#
loop_
_entity.id
_entity.type
_entity.pdbx_description
1 polymer ?
#
loop_
_entity_poly.entity_id
_entity_poly.type
_entity_poly.pdbx_seq_one_letter_code
_entity_poly.pdbx_strand_id
1 'polypeptide(L)'
;MSRWRRSGRRPDRHEEARRARRAALGALRERGWVLPRSLARDDVVPRWTRIGVVDGPSSSTVDDRGLVTVHHRISVDWAIGAEDRWHHPGVEPNVAQARLDHAPVVETELRVPGGTVVHRAFAARGSAYGGGDEWVVVEVENRSAVPVVLAWVIRPFSPTAVTPVERMEVTPLVAGSTGPAGSAGSAGPRTVVVDGEVVAILPRAPSRWAAGADGRDPLVAVVEGAAAVEGEPVAQMNQGSGGPVPASLVLLHPLPHTVTTRLVLPAAGVGAAPPWPGDLPESTAVAAGWTLRADRGVRVGLPDPVLGDAVEAARRSLALNHRVERAGPAVPDRAAPTHHRLTSGTGRGTD
;
A
#
# COMPACT_ATOMS: atom_id res chain seq x y z
N MET A 1 -38.17 -50.77 16.45
CA MET A 1 -37.28 -49.88 17.24
C MET A 1 -36.14 -49.39 16.37
N SER A 2 -35.77 -48.13 16.56
CA SER A 2 -35.22 -47.17 15.59
C SER A 2 -33.87 -47.48 14.95
N ARG A 3 -33.79 -47.28 13.63
CA ARG A 3 -32.56 -47.11 12.85
C ARG A 3 -31.82 -45.85 13.29
N TRP A 4 -30.59 -45.99 13.74
CA TRP A 4 -29.65 -44.88 13.88
C TRP A 4 -29.33 -44.31 12.49
N ARG A 5 -29.88 -43.14 12.17
CA ARG A 5 -29.45 -42.34 11.02
C ARG A 5 -28.07 -41.77 11.33
N ARG A 6 -27.07 -42.07 10.50
CA ARG A 6 -25.83 -41.30 10.45
C ARG A 6 -26.21 -39.85 10.16
N SER A 7 -26.13 -38.98 11.16
CA SER A 7 -26.20 -37.54 10.92
C SER A 7 -24.99 -37.16 10.09
N GLY A 8 -25.22 -36.73 8.85
CA GLY A 8 -24.18 -36.14 8.03
C GLY A 8 -23.58 -34.97 8.80
N ARG A 9 -22.26 -35.00 9.06
CA ARG A 9 -21.52 -33.84 9.56
C ARG A 9 -21.81 -32.69 8.60
N ARG A 10 -22.57 -31.69 9.06
CA ARG A 10 -22.62 -30.40 8.36
C ARG A 10 -21.17 -29.90 8.25
N PRO A 11 -20.73 -29.40 7.08
CA PRO A 11 -19.42 -28.77 6.98
C PRO A 11 -19.31 -27.68 8.05
N ASP A 12 -18.13 -27.55 8.64
CA ASP A 12 -17.84 -26.48 9.59
C ASP A 12 -18.01 -25.13 8.86
N ARG A 13 -18.72 -24.16 9.45
CA ARG A 13 -18.95 -22.82 8.86
C ARG A 13 -17.63 -22.16 8.45
N HIS A 14 -16.54 -22.43 9.18
CA HIS A 14 -15.21 -21.95 8.83
C HIS A 14 -14.67 -22.55 7.51
N GLU A 15 -14.98 -23.81 7.24
CA GLU A 15 -14.57 -24.48 6.01
C GLU A 15 -15.38 -23.96 4.80
N GLU A 16 -16.69 -23.74 4.99
CA GLU A 16 -17.54 -23.12 3.97
C GLU A 16 -17.07 -21.70 3.62
N ALA A 17 -16.77 -20.87 4.62
CA ALA A 17 -16.23 -19.53 4.42
C ALA A 17 -14.87 -19.54 3.70
N ARG A 18 -13.97 -20.46 4.07
CA ARG A 18 -12.67 -20.63 3.38
C ARG A 18 -12.85 -21.06 1.92
N ARG A 19 -13.79 -21.96 1.65
CA ARG A 19 -14.12 -22.42 0.29
C ARG A 19 -14.69 -21.28 -0.56
N ALA A 20 -15.64 -20.52 -0.02
CA ALA A 20 -16.22 -19.36 -0.69
C ALA A 20 -15.15 -18.29 -0.99
N ARG A 21 -14.27 -17.99 -0.02
CA ARG A 21 -13.12 -17.09 -0.21
C ARG A 21 -12.21 -17.58 -1.33
N ARG A 22 -11.82 -18.86 -1.34
CA ARG A 22 -10.97 -19.41 -2.41
C ARG A 22 -11.62 -19.32 -3.78
N ALA A 23 -12.91 -19.59 -3.89
CA ALA A 23 -13.64 -19.47 -5.15
C ALA A 23 -13.66 -18.01 -5.64
N ALA A 24 -13.97 -17.05 -4.76
CA ALA A 24 -13.96 -15.62 -5.10
C ALA A 24 -12.57 -15.14 -5.56
N LEU A 25 -11.51 -15.52 -4.84
CA LEU A 25 -10.13 -15.19 -5.21
C LEU A 25 -9.70 -15.87 -6.52
N GLY A 26 -10.16 -17.10 -6.76
CA GLY A 26 -9.96 -17.81 -8.03
C GLY A 26 -10.58 -17.05 -9.20
N ALA A 27 -11.84 -16.62 -9.06
CA ALA A 27 -12.53 -15.84 -10.09
C ALA A 27 -11.84 -14.51 -10.40
N LEU A 28 -11.27 -13.83 -9.40
CA LEU A 28 -10.47 -12.63 -9.64
C LEU A 28 -9.20 -12.94 -10.45
N ARG A 29 -8.49 -14.04 -10.14
CA ARG A 29 -7.29 -14.43 -10.91
C ARG A 29 -7.62 -14.74 -12.36
N GLU A 30 -8.74 -15.41 -12.62
CA GLU A 30 -9.23 -15.68 -13.98
C GLU A 30 -9.51 -14.39 -14.76
N ARG A 31 -9.90 -13.33 -14.05
CA ARG A 31 -10.08 -11.97 -14.59
C ARG A 31 -8.79 -11.13 -14.64
N GLY A 32 -7.62 -11.76 -14.44
CA GLY A 32 -6.31 -11.12 -14.56
C GLY A 32 -5.86 -10.34 -13.33
N TRP A 33 -6.54 -10.47 -12.18
CA TRP A 33 -6.16 -9.74 -10.97
C TRP A 33 -4.83 -10.21 -10.39
N VAL A 34 -3.94 -9.24 -10.16
CA VAL A 34 -2.75 -9.48 -9.36
C VAL A 34 -3.13 -9.40 -7.89
N LEU A 35 -3.17 -10.56 -7.24
CA LEU A 35 -3.52 -10.65 -5.82
C LEU A 35 -2.26 -10.49 -4.93
N PRO A 36 -2.37 -9.74 -3.81
CA PRO A 36 -1.34 -9.71 -2.78
C PRO A 36 -1.02 -11.11 -2.30
N ARG A 37 0.22 -11.37 -1.89
CA ARG A 37 0.66 -12.72 -1.52
C ARG A 37 -0.16 -13.35 -0.39
N SER A 38 -0.62 -12.52 0.55
CA SER A 38 -1.52 -12.92 1.65
C SER A 38 -2.90 -13.42 1.19
N LEU A 39 -3.33 -13.01 -0.02
CA LEU A 39 -4.56 -13.48 -0.66
C LEU A 39 -4.28 -14.54 -1.72
N ALA A 40 -3.08 -14.52 -2.31
CA ALA A 40 -2.68 -15.43 -3.37
C ALA A 40 -2.53 -16.88 -2.88
N ARG A 41 -2.10 -17.06 -1.63
CA ARG A 41 -1.63 -18.36 -1.12
C ARG A 41 -2.11 -18.62 0.31
N ASP A 42 -2.74 -19.78 0.52
CA ASP A 42 -3.20 -20.23 1.84
C ASP A 42 -2.04 -20.83 2.67
N ASP A 43 -0.94 -21.26 2.02
CA ASP A 43 0.27 -21.84 2.62
C ASP A 43 1.29 -20.78 3.08
N VAL A 44 1.10 -19.53 2.65
CA VAL A 44 1.97 -18.42 3.02
C VAL A 44 1.37 -17.69 4.20
N VAL A 45 2.12 -17.61 5.29
CA VAL A 45 1.75 -16.72 6.40
C VAL A 45 1.84 -15.28 5.90
N PRO A 46 0.76 -14.49 5.93
CA PRO A 46 0.78 -13.10 5.50
C PRO A 46 1.89 -12.31 6.19
N ARG A 47 2.64 -11.53 5.44
CA ARG A 47 3.72 -10.69 5.96
C ARG A 47 3.44 -9.25 5.62
N TRP A 48 3.45 -8.40 6.64
CA TRP A 48 3.39 -6.97 6.45
C TRP A 48 4.21 -6.26 7.53
N THR A 49 4.78 -5.13 7.14
CA THR A 49 5.35 -4.16 8.06
C THR A 49 4.30 -3.12 8.41
N ARG A 50 4.11 -2.90 9.71
CA ARG A 50 3.30 -1.79 10.19
C ARG A 50 4.08 -0.48 10.04
N ILE A 51 3.43 0.54 9.51
CA ILE A 51 3.91 1.92 9.47
C ILE A 51 2.91 2.82 10.18
N GLY A 52 3.41 3.86 10.83
CA GLY A 52 2.64 4.76 11.65
C GLY A 52 3.58 5.76 12.31
N VAL A 53 3.02 6.71 13.03
CA VAL A 53 3.80 7.60 13.88
C VAL A 53 3.73 7.12 15.33
N VAL A 54 4.63 7.63 16.16
CA VAL A 54 4.67 7.22 17.56
C VAL A 54 3.40 7.68 18.27
N ASP A 55 2.77 6.76 19.01
CA ASP A 55 1.53 6.99 19.77
C ASP A 55 0.36 7.51 18.91
N GLY A 56 0.42 7.31 17.59
CA GLY A 56 -0.65 7.68 16.67
C GLY A 56 -1.90 6.81 16.85
N PRO A 57 -3.11 7.33 16.57
CA PRO A 57 -4.35 6.58 16.72
C PRO A 57 -4.51 5.45 15.69
N SER A 58 -3.71 5.43 14.62
CA SER A 58 -3.88 4.50 13.52
C SER A 58 -2.53 4.10 12.90
N SER A 59 -2.50 2.92 12.28
CA SER A 59 -1.38 2.47 11.46
C SER A 59 -1.85 1.92 10.15
N SER A 60 -0.96 1.95 9.18
CA SER A 60 -1.11 1.27 7.90
C SER A 60 -0.14 0.10 7.81
N THR A 61 -0.34 -0.74 6.80
CA THR A 61 0.50 -1.93 6.58
C THR A 61 1.09 -1.92 5.19
N VAL A 62 2.37 -2.28 5.06
CA VAL A 62 3.06 -2.48 3.79
C VAL A 62 3.38 -3.96 3.64
N ASP A 63 2.93 -4.59 2.56
CA ASP A 63 3.22 -6.02 2.31
C ASP A 63 4.67 -6.27 1.86
N ASP A 64 5.02 -7.53 1.56
CA ASP A 64 6.37 -7.92 1.13
C ASP A 64 6.75 -7.47 -0.30
N ARG A 65 5.85 -6.76 -1.00
CA ARG A 65 5.98 -6.24 -2.37
C ARG A 65 5.70 -4.74 -2.48
N GLY A 66 5.51 -4.05 -1.35
CA GLY A 66 5.33 -2.61 -1.30
C GLY A 66 3.88 -2.15 -1.44
N LEU A 67 2.90 -3.05 -1.47
CA LEU A 67 1.49 -2.67 -1.43
C LEU A 67 1.14 -2.09 -0.06
N VAL A 68 0.62 -0.87 -0.06
CA VAL A 68 0.29 -0.11 1.15
C VAL A 68 -1.21 -0.15 1.40
N THR A 69 -1.63 -0.76 2.51
CA THR A 69 -3.04 -0.83 2.92
C THR A 69 -3.37 0.20 3.99
N VAL A 70 -4.39 1.00 3.72
CA VAL A 70 -4.94 2.05 4.59
C VAL A 70 -6.38 1.74 4.98
N HIS A 71 -6.79 2.23 6.16
CA HIS A 71 -8.15 2.09 6.71
C HIS A 71 -8.68 0.64 6.77
N HIS A 72 -7.77 -0.35 6.73
CA HIS A 72 -8.08 -1.78 6.59
C HIS A 72 -9.04 -2.11 5.44
N ARG A 73 -9.15 -1.22 4.44
CA ARG A 73 -10.16 -1.32 3.38
C ARG A 73 -9.57 -1.21 1.99
N ILE A 74 -8.65 -0.28 1.79
CA ILE A 74 -8.11 0.08 0.49
C ILE A 74 -6.60 -0.11 0.52
N SER A 75 -6.06 -0.52 -0.61
CA SER A 75 -4.62 -0.57 -0.81
C SER A 75 -4.19 0.21 -2.03
N VAL A 76 -2.99 0.77 -1.96
CA VAL A 76 -2.27 1.38 -3.06
C VAL A 76 -1.10 0.45 -3.40
N ASP A 77 -1.16 -0.10 -4.59
CA ASP A 77 -0.10 -0.88 -5.22
C ASP A 77 0.57 -0.05 -6.33
N TRP A 78 1.61 -0.58 -6.94
CA TRP A 78 2.38 0.14 -7.94
C TRP A 78 2.88 -0.77 -9.07
N ALA A 79 3.01 -0.23 -10.27
CA ALA A 79 3.64 -0.90 -11.40
C ALA A 79 4.41 0.09 -12.27
N ILE A 80 5.41 -0.39 -13.00
CA ILE A 80 6.31 0.42 -13.81
C ILE A 80 6.22 -0.01 -15.27
N GLY A 81 5.78 0.90 -16.13
CA GLY A 81 5.91 0.78 -17.58
C GLY A 81 7.31 1.23 -17.98
N ALA A 82 8.17 0.27 -18.34
CA ALA A 82 9.49 0.52 -18.88
C ALA A 82 9.49 0.33 -20.41
N GLU A 83 10.65 0.41 -21.04
CA GLU A 83 10.80 0.29 -22.50
C GLU A 83 10.40 -1.08 -23.07
N ASP A 84 10.50 -2.14 -22.26
CA ASP A 84 10.26 -3.52 -22.66
C ASP A 84 8.81 -3.95 -22.41
N ARG A 85 8.33 -3.75 -21.18
CA ARG A 85 7.01 -4.17 -20.70
C ARG A 85 6.63 -3.45 -19.40
N TRP A 86 5.46 -3.80 -18.89
CA TRP A 86 5.06 -3.48 -17.53
C TRP A 86 5.70 -4.46 -16.53
N HIS A 87 6.25 -3.91 -15.45
CA HIS A 87 6.83 -4.61 -14.31
C HIS A 87 5.98 -4.35 -13.08
N HIS A 88 5.51 -5.41 -12.41
CA HIS A 88 4.66 -5.30 -11.22
C HIS A 88 5.29 -6.04 -10.04
N PRO A 89 5.65 -5.35 -8.94
CA PRO A 89 6.33 -5.95 -7.79
C PRO A 89 5.65 -7.21 -7.27
N GLY A 90 4.32 -7.28 -7.25
CA GLY A 90 3.56 -8.49 -6.89
C GLY A 90 3.90 -9.78 -7.65
N VAL A 91 4.38 -9.70 -8.90
CA VAL A 91 4.68 -10.86 -9.76
C VAL A 91 6.15 -10.98 -10.14
N GLU A 92 6.92 -9.89 -10.07
CA GLU A 92 8.34 -9.91 -10.44
C GLU A 92 9.18 -10.77 -9.48
N PRO A 93 10.19 -11.51 -9.97
CA PRO A 93 11.08 -12.30 -9.11
C PRO A 93 12.09 -11.41 -8.36
N ASN A 94 12.56 -10.34 -9.00
CA ASN A 94 13.66 -9.50 -8.52
C ASN A 94 13.15 -8.26 -7.80
N VAL A 95 12.54 -8.48 -6.63
CA VAL A 95 12.08 -7.42 -5.73
C VAL A 95 12.81 -7.56 -4.40
N ALA A 96 13.50 -6.50 -3.99
CA ALA A 96 14.12 -6.40 -2.68
C ALA A 96 13.29 -5.48 -1.79
N GLN A 97 13.27 -5.77 -0.48
CA GLN A 97 12.62 -4.91 0.49
C GLN A 97 13.47 -4.84 1.76
N ALA A 98 13.58 -3.64 2.33
CA ALA A 98 14.29 -3.35 3.56
C ALA A 98 13.56 -2.27 4.36
N ARG A 99 14.01 -2.07 5.61
CA ARG A 99 13.63 -0.91 6.42
C ARG A 99 14.80 0.05 6.51
N LEU A 100 14.58 1.33 6.28
CA LEU A 100 15.64 2.34 6.43
C LEU A 100 15.95 2.52 7.92
N ASP A 101 17.21 2.30 8.32
CA ASP A 101 17.70 2.44 9.70
C ASP A 101 16.83 1.75 10.76
N HIS A 102 16.25 0.59 10.41
CA HIS A 102 15.26 -0.16 11.19
C HIS A 102 13.95 0.60 11.49
N ALA A 103 13.83 1.85 11.04
CA ALA A 103 12.65 2.68 11.17
C ALA A 103 11.44 2.03 10.46
N PRO A 104 10.21 2.39 10.83
CA PRO A 104 9.01 2.02 10.09
C PRO A 104 8.89 2.82 8.78
N VAL A 105 9.96 2.78 7.99
CA VAL A 105 10.11 3.34 6.65
C VAL A 105 10.52 2.16 5.77
N VAL A 106 9.58 1.69 4.95
CA VAL A 106 9.76 0.47 4.14
C VAL A 106 10.20 0.87 2.75
N GLU A 107 11.41 0.46 2.36
CA GLU A 107 11.94 0.62 1.02
C GLU A 107 11.75 -0.68 0.23
N THR A 108 11.12 -0.60 -0.94
CA THR A 108 10.94 -1.72 -1.88
C THR A 108 11.59 -1.34 -3.21
N GLU A 109 12.58 -2.11 -3.63
CA GLU A 109 13.30 -1.90 -4.88
C GLU A 109 12.82 -2.89 -5.95
N LEU A 110 12.44 -2.37 -7.10
CA LEU A 110 12.07 -3.13 -8.28
C LEU A 110 13.13 -2.94 -9.37
N ARG A 111 13.69 -4.05 -9.87
CA ARG A 111 14.57 -4.01 -11.05
C ARG A 111 13.73 -3.80 -12.31
N VAL A 112 14.17 -2.88 -13.16
CA VAL A 112 13.61 -2.58 -14.49
C VAL A 112 14.77 -2.41 -15.48
N PRO A 113 14.55 -2.40 -16.80
CA PRO A 113 15.59 -2.03 -17.75
C PRO A 113 16.24 -0.69 -17.39
N GLY A 114 17.56 -0.62 -17.51
CA GLY A 114 18.33 0.59 -17.23
C GLY A 114 18.51 0.95 -15.75
N GLY A 115 18.00 0.17 -14.78
CA GLY A 115 18.31 0.36 -13.36
C GLY A 115 17.27 -0.16 -12.38
N THR A 116 16.86 0.68 -11.43
CA THR A 116 15.84 0.35 -10.42
C THR A 116 14.83 1.46 -10.25
N VAL A 117 13.63 1.08 -9.82
CA VAL A 117 12.66 2.02 -9.26
C VAL A 117 12.52 1.69 -7.78
N VAL A 118 12.60 2.72 -6.95
CA VAL A 118 12.61 2.59 -5.50
C VAL A 118 11.34 3.20 -4.93
N HIS A 119 10.55 2.38 -4.27
CA HIS A 119 9.32 2.76 -3.59
C HIS A 119 9.58 2.84 -2.08
N ARG A 120 9.19 3.94 -1.42
CA ARG A 120 9.28 4.09 0.04
C ARG A 120 7.94 4.41 0.64
N ALA A 121 7.53 3.64 1.65
CA ALA A 121 6.29 3.86 2.39
C ALA A 121 6.58 4.09 3.87
N PHE A 122 6.04 5.17 4.41
CA PHE A 122 6.21 5.57 5.82
C PHE A 122 5.05 6.42 6.28
N ALA A 123 4.99 6.70 7.58
CA ALA A 123 4.06 7.66 8.13
C ALA A 123 4.81 8.85 8.73
N ALA A 124 4.22 10.03 8.62
CA ALA A 124 4.78 11.27 9.11
C ALA A 124 3.69 12.19 9.65
N ARG A 125 4.12 13.22 10.38
CA ARG A 125 3.25 14.31 10.78
C ARG A 125 3.44 15.54 9.88
N GLY A 126 2.35 16.16 9.47
CA GLY A 126 2.28 17.41 8.73
C GLY A 126 1.44 18.41 9.51
N SER A 127 2.01 19.57 9.81
CA SER A 127 1.43 20.63 10.63
C SER A 127 0.44 21.52 9.89
N ALA A 128 0.32 21.35 8.57
CA ALA A 128 -0.42 22.28 7.72
C ALA A 128 -1.93 22.40 8.03
N TYR A 129 -2.57 21.51 8.80
CA TYR A 129 -4.02 21.60 9.08
C TYR A 129 -4.52 21.02 10.42
N GLY A 130 -5.69 21.49 10.86
CA GLY A 130 -6.47 20.91 11.97
C GLY A 130 -7.44 19.83 11.49
N GLY A 131 -7.48 18.69 12.18
CA GLY A 131 -8.35 17.54 11.86
C GLY A 131 -7.62 16.21 11.70
N GLY A 132 -6.29 16.25 11.57
CA GLY A 132 -5.40 15.09 11.60
C GLY A 132 -4.03 15.50 11.07
N ASP A 133 -3.00 15.43 11.92
CA ASP A 133 -1.63 15.74 11.53
C ASP A 133 -0.91 14.52 10.95
N GLU A 134 -1.53 13.35 10.89
CA GLU A 134 -0.89 12.09 10.49
C GLU A 134 -1.20 11.66 9.06
N TRP A 135 -0.13 11.33 8.34
CA TRP A 135 -0.17 10.99 6.92
C TRP A 135 0.67 9.74 6.67
N VAL A 136 0.21 8.89 5.77
CA VAL A 136 1.06 7.89 5.13
C VAL A 136 1.54 8.47 3.81
N VAL A 137 2.84 8.39 3.59
CA VAL A 137 3.51 8.87 2.38
C VAL A 137 4.04 7.67 1.62
N VAL A 138 3.79 7.67 0.32
CA VAL A 138 4.34 6.71 -0.63
C VAL A 138 5.17 7.48 -1.66
N GLU A 139 6.49 7.40 -1.53
CA GLU A 139 7.45 7.96 -2.48
C GLU A 139 7.82 6.89 -3.52
N VAL A 140 7.99 7.31 -4.78
CA VAL A 140 8.56 6.49 -5.84
C VAL A 140 9.62 7.29 -6.58
N GLU A 141 10.85 6.79 -6.53
CA GLU A 141 12.05 7.36 -7.13
C GLU A 141 12.48 6.52 -8.33
N ASN A 142 12.63 7.15 -9.49
CA ASN A 142 13.20 6.49 -10.65
C ASN A 142 14.73 6.57 -10.62
N ARG A 143 15.39 5.46 -10.28
CA ARG A 143 16.86 5.30 -10.32
C ARG A 143 17.32 4.55 -11.58
N SER A 144 16.48 4.44 -12.59
CA SER A 144 16.90 3.96 -13.91
C SER A 144 17.50 5.10 -14.74
N ALA A 145 18.28 4.75 -15.75
CA ALA A 145 18.89 5.71 -16.66
C ALA A 145 17.89 6.39 -17.62
N VAL A 146 16.62 5.95 -17.65
CA VAL A 146 15.61 6.39 -18.61
C VAL A 146 14.30 6.78 -17.93
N PRO A 147 13.47 7.66 -18.54
CA PRO A 147 12.11 7.89 -18.06
C PRO A 147 11.27 6.60 -18.08
N VAL A 148 10.42 6.44 -17.08
CA VAL A 148 9.44 5.33 -16.98
C VAL A 148 8.05 5.88 -16.75
N VAL A 149 7.03 5.03 -16.84
CA VAL A 149 5.65 5.36 -16.42
C VAL A 149 5.34 4.67 -15.10
N LEU A 150 4.96 5.44 -14.09
CA LEU A 150 4.45 4.92 -12.83
C LEU A 150 2.94 4.73 -12.93
N ALA A 151 2.46 3.55 -12.55
CA ALA A 151 1.05 3.27 -12.28
C ALA A 151 0.81 3.21 -10.78
N TRP A 152 -0.02 4.10 -10.25
CA TRP A 152 -0.65 3.92 -8.95
C TRP A 152 -1.89 3.04 -9.13
N VAL A 153 -1.96 1.92 -8.41
CA VAL A 153 -3.07 0.97 -8.55
C VAL A 153 -3.86 0.96 -7.25
N ILE A 154 -5.07 1.53 -7.29
CA ILE A 154 -5.95 1.63 -6.14
C ILE A 154 -6.84 0.38 -6.12
N ARG A 155 -6.65 -0.45 -5.10
CA ARG A 155 -7.21 -1.80 -5.04
C ARG A 155 -8.10 -2.01 -3.81
N PRO A 156 -9.21 -2.75 -3.96
CA PRO A 156 -10.18 -3.07 -2.91
C PRO A 156 -9.66 -4.21 -2.01
N PHE A 157 -8.47 -4.06 -1.44
CA PHE A 157 -7.87 -5.06 -0.57
C PHE A 157 -7.67 -4.54 0.84
N SER A 158 -8.04 -5.36 1.81
CA SER A 158 -7.46 -5.34 3.14
C SER A 158 -6.26 -6.31 3.17
N PRO A 159 -5.49 -6.37 4.28
CA PRO A 159 -4.35 -7.28 4.33
C PRO A 159 -4.73 -8.77 4.18
N THR A 160 -6.00 -9.12 4.44
CA THR A 160 -6.46 -10.53 4.51
C THR A 160 -7.69 -10.83 3.66
N ALA A 161 -8.35 -9.81 3.07
CA ALA A 161 -9.56 -9.98 2.29
C ALA A 161 -9.67 -8.98 1.14
N VAL A 162 -10.58 -9.29 0.22
CA VAL A 162 -11.12 -8.33 -0.75
C VAL A 162 -12.27 -7.58 -0.08
N THR A 163 -12.36 -6.28 -0.30
CA THR A 163 -13.32 -5.39 0.36
C THR A 163 -14.38 -4.90 -0.64
N PRO A 164 -15.62 -4.65 -0.18
CA PRO A 164 -16.68 -4.19 -1.06
C PRO A 164 -16.50 -2.69 -1.30
N VAL A 165 -15.79 -2.35 -2.38
CA VAL A 165 -15.66 -0.97 -2.86
C VAL A 165 -16.64 -0.75 -4.00
N GLU A 166 -17.53 0.21 -3.84
CA GLU A 166 -18.61 0.46 -4.81
C GLU A 166 -18.16 1.42 -5.91
N ARG A 167 -17.42 2.45 -5.55
CA ARG A 167 -17.03 3.53 -6.45
C ARG A 167 -15.67 4.12 -6.07
N MET A 168 -14.87 4.40 -7.10
CA MET A 168 -13.67 5.21 -7.00
C MET A 168 -13.75 6.34 -8.01
N GLU A 169 -13.33 7.53 -7.64
CA GLU A 169 -13.24 8.66 -8.56
C GLU A 169 -12.07 9.57 -8.22
N VAL A 170 -11.56 10.26 -9.24
CA VAL A 170 -10.51 11.25 -9.07
C VAL A 170 -11.09 12.63 -9.30
N THR A 171 -10.95 13.51 -8.32
CA THR A 171 -11.49 14.87 -8.37
C THR A 171 -10.38 15.90 -8.13
N PRO A 172 -10.54 17.15 -8.60
CA PRO A 172 -9.62 18.23 -8.24
C PRO A 172 -9.56 18.40 -6.72
N LEU A 173 -8.34 18.57 -6.18
CA LEU A 173 -8.18 18.98 -4.80
C LEU A 173 -8.74 20.40 -4.61
N VAL A 174 -9.22 20.72 -3.40
CA VAL A 174 -9.84 22.02 -3.00
C VAL A 174 -9.31 23.20 -3.82
N ALA A 175 -10.23 23.96 -4.43
CA ALA A 175 -9.90 25.07 -5.32
C ALA A 175 -8.88 26.04 -4.66
N GLY A 176 -7.79 26.33 -5.39
CA GLY A 176 -6.69 27.16 -4.91
C GLY A 176 -5.52 26.40 -4.28
N SER A 177 -5.64 25.08 -4.07
CA SER A 177 -4.51 24.25 -3.64
C SER A 177 -3.40 24.28 -4.69
N THR A 178 -2.23 24.78 -4.33
CA THR A 178 -1.03 24.66 -5.15
C THR A 178 -0.35 23.34 -4.81
N GLY A 179 -0.05 22.55 -5.85
CA GLY A 179 0.72 21.33 -5.71
C GLY A 179 2.17 21.61 -5.28
N PRO A 180 3.03 20.60 -5.28
CA PRO A 180 4.45 20.81 -4.99
C PRO A 180 5.07 21.79 -6.00
N ALA A 181 6.09 22.54 -5.55
CA ALA A 181 6.82 23.48 -6.39
C ALA A 181 7.31 22.80 -7.68
N GLY A 182 7.11 23.45 -8.83
CA GLY A 182 7.41 22.86 -10.15
C GLY A 182 6.23 22.18 -10.85
N SER A 183 5.04 22.12 -10.23
CA SER A 183 3.80 21.67 -10.91
C SER A 183 3.14 22.74 -11.79
N ALA A 184 3.81 23.88 -12.03
CA ALA A 184 3.28 24.99 -12.82
C ALA A 184 3.01 24.55 -14.27
N GLY A 185 1.75 24.69 -14.72
CA GLY A 185 1.32 24.26 -16.06
C GLY A 185 0.69 22.86 -16.13
N SER A 186 0.75 22.06 -15.06
CA SER A 186 -0.03 20.83 -14.92
C SER A 186 -1.40 21.14 -14.33
N ALA A 187 -2.42 20.38 -14.71
CA ALA A 187 -3.63 20.30 -13.91
C ALA A 187 -3.22 19.90 -12.48
N GLY A 188 -3.58 20.74 -11.50
CA GLY A 188 -3.06 20.72 -10.13
C GLY A 188 -3.36 19.44 -9.35
N PRO A 189 -3.15 19.45 -8.01
CA PRO A 189 -3.32 18.25 -7.20
C PRO A 189 -4.74 17.65 -7.32
N ARG A 190 -4.82 16.33 -7.12
CA ARG A 190 -6.06 15.55 -7.24
C ARG A 190 -6.30 14.73 -5.99
N THR A 191 -7.56 14.49 -5.67
CA THR A 191 -7.98 13.56 -4.62
C THR A 191 -8.53 12.30 -5.25
N VAL A 192 -8.16 11.15 -4.70
CA VAL A 192 -8.81 9.86 -4.97
C VAL A 192 -9.86 9.68 -3.88
N VAL A 193 -11.12 9.64 -4.31
CA VAL A 193 -12.29 9.45 -3.47
C VAL A 193 -12.77 8.01 -3.64
N VAL A 194 -12.96 7.31 -2.53
CA VAL A 194 -13.49 5.94 -2.51
C VAL A 194 -14.71 5.91 -1.63
N ASP A 195 -15.87 5.58 -2.22
CA ASP A 195 -17.17 5.55 -1.54
C ASP A 195 -17.45 6.82 -0.70
N GLY A 196 -17.08 7.98 -1.25
CA GLY A 196 -17.27 9.30 -0.63
C GLY A 196 -16.14 9.77 0.29
N GLU A 197 -15.17 8.91 0.62
CA GLU A 197 -14.06 9.24 1.51
C GLU A 197 -12.77 9.53 0.73
N VAL A 198 -12.01 10.55 1.14
CA VAL A 198 -10.69 10.81 0.55
C VAL A 198 -9.69 9.79 1.07
N VAL A 199 -9.15 8.97 0.18
CA VAL A 199 -8.16 7.93 0.55
C VAL A 199 -6.76 8.25 0.09
N ALA A 200 -6.60 9.09 -0.94
CA ALA A 200 -5.29 9.49 -1.45
C ALA A 200 -5.32 10.89 -2.06
N ILE A 201 -4.16 11.53 -2.08
CA ILE A 201 -3.93 12.82 -2.73
C ILE A 201 -2.71 12.66 -3.64
N LEU A 202 -2.92 13.05 -4.90
CA LEU A 202 -1.92 13.07 -5.94
C LEU A 202 -1.38 14.49 -6.13
N PRO A 203 -0.09 14.65 -6.43
CA PRO A 203 0.54 15.95 -6.63
C PRO A 203 0.04 16.66 -7.90
N ARG A 204 -0.47 15.89 -8.85
CA ARG A 204 -0.97 16.36 -10.15
C ARG A 204 -1.93 15.35 -10.76
N ALA A 205 -2.69 15.80 -11.76
CA ALA A 205 -3.55 14.92 -12.55
C ALA A 205 -2.75 13.76 -13.19
N PRO A 206 -3.32 12.54 -13.24
CA PRO A 206 -2.75 11.45 -14.01
C PRO A 206 -2.76 11.81 -15.51
N SER A 207 -1.74 11.35 -16.25
CA SER A 207 -1.72 11.53 -17.72
C SER A 207 -2.66 10.59 -18.43
N ARG A 208 -2.92 9.41 -17.83
CA ARG A 208 -3.79 8.35 -18.33
C ARG A 208 -4.37 7.57 -17.16
N TRP A 209 -5.46 6.86 -17.38
CA TRP A 209 -6.07 6.03 -16.35
C TRP A 209 -6.78 4.82 -16.93
N ALA A 210 -7.06 3.82 -16.09
CA ALA A 210 -7.89 2.68 -16.47
C ALA A 210 -8.74 2.23 -15.29
N ALA A 211 -9.98 1.84 -15.57
CA ALA A 211 -10.88 1.18 -14.62
C ALA A 211 -11.14 -0.27 -15.07
N GLY A 212 -11.50 -1.13 -14.12
CA GLY A 212 -11.77 -2.54 -14.39
C GLY A 212 -13.04 -2.76 -15.23
N ALA A 213 -12.90 -2.76 -16.56
CA ALA A 213 -13.98 -3.13 -17.48
C ALA A 213 -14.33 -4.63 -17.34
N ASP A 214 -15.62 -4.95 -17.29
CA ASP A 214 -16.13 -6.32 -17.11
C ASP A 214 -15.58 -7.04 -15.85
N GLY A 215 -15.14 -6.26 -14.85
CA GLY A 215 -14.51 -6.75 -13.64
C GLY A 215 -13.10 -7.33 -13.86
N ARG A 216 -12.46 -7.08 -15.01
CA ARG A 216 -11.03 -7.35 -15.21
C ARG A 216 -10.18 -6.41 -14.34
N ASP A 217 -8.97 -6.83 -14.01
CA ASP A 217 -8.02 -5.94 -13.35
C ASP A 217 -7.71 -4.76 -14.30
N PRO A 218 -7.83 -3.49 -13.85
CA PRO A 218 -7.51 -2.32 -14.68
C PRO A 218 -6.09 -2.34 -15.26
N LEU A 219 -5.13 -3.05 -14.64
CA LEU A 219 -3.80 -3.22 -15.22
C LEU A 219 -3.80 -3.99 -16.54
N VAL A 220 -4.78 -4.87 -16.78
CA VAL A 220 -4.90 -5.59 -18.05
C VAL A 220 -5.09 -4.59 -19.19
N ALA A 221 -6.00 -3.62 -19.02
CA ALA A 221 -6.22 -2.56 -20.01
C ALA A 221 -4.98 -1.67 -20.20
N VAL A 222 -4.22 -1.42 -19.13
CA VAL A 222 -2.98 -0.65 -19.19
C VAL A 222 -1.89 -1.38 -19.99
N VAL A 223 -1.74 -2.69 -19.77
CA VAL A 223 -0.81 -3.54 -20.51
C VAL A 223 -1.22 -3.66 -21.99
N GLU A 224 -2.53 -3.73 -22.27
CA GLU A 224 -3.09 -3.74 -23.62
C GLU A 224 -3.00 -2.35 -24.32
N GLY A 225 -2.52 -1.31 -23.65
CA GLY A 225 -2.40 0.04 -24.20
C GLY A 225 -3.73 0.81 -24.29
N ALA A 226 -4.78 0.32 -23.64
CA ALA A 226 -6.13 0.86 -23.65
C ALA A 226 -6.43 1.85 -22.51
N ALA A 227 -5.40 2.39 -21.85
CA ALA A 227 -5.58 3.40 -20.81
C ALA A 227 -6.11 4.72 -21.41
N ALA A 228 -7.22 5.20 -20.86
CA ALA A 228 -7.93 6.41 -21.27
C ALA A 228 -7.09 7.67 -21.06
N VAL A 229 -7.22 8.62 -21.98
CA VAL A 229 -6.60 9.97 -21.95
C VAL A 229 -7.63 11.08 -21.74
N GLU A 230 -8.90 10.78 -22.02
CA GLU A 230 -10.01 11.73 -21.95
C GLU A 230 -11.00 11.31 -20.86
N GLY A 231 -11.76 12.28 -20.36
CA GLY A 231 -12.73 12.09 -19.29
C GLY A 231 -12.11 12.01 -17.90
N GLU A 232 -12.98 12.02 -16.89
CA GLU A 232 -12.58 11.95 -15.50
C GLU A 232 -12.38 10.48 -15.07
N PRO A 233 -11.31 10.17 -14.30
CA PRO A 233 -11.08 8.81 -13.82
C PRO A 233 -12.17 8.37 -12.85
N VAL A 234 -12.99 7.40 -13.25
CA VAL A 234 -14.06 6.81 -12.45
C VAL A 234 -14.07 5.29 -12.63
N ALA A 235 -14.19 4.56 -11.52
CA ALA A 235 -14.43 3.12 -11.49
C ALA A 235 -15.67 2.81 -10.64
N GLN A 236 -16.43 1.80 -11.04
CA GLN A 236 -17.62 1.33 -10.33
C GLN A 236 -17.57 -0.20 -10.18
N MET A 237 -18.20 -0.70 -9.12
CA MET A 237 -18.36 -2.13 -8.90
C MET A 237 -19.09 -2.76 -10.09
N ASN A 238 -18.51 -3.83 -10.63
CA ASN A 238 -19.12 -4.58 -11.71
C ASN A 238 -20.11 -5.59 -11.14
N GLN A 239 -21.38 -5.49 -11.54
CA GLN A 239 -22.47 -6.39 -11.10
C GLN A 239 -22.75 -7.53 -12.10
N GLY A 240 -21.76 -7.94 -12.89
CA GLY A 240 -21.91 -8.90 -13.97
C GLY A 240 -22.26 -10.32 -13.52
N SER A 241 -22.53 -11.18 -14.50
CA SER A 241 -23.00 -12.57 -14.29
C SER A 241 -22.05 -13.46 -13.48
N GLY A 242 -20.76 -13.13 -13.45
CA GLY A 242 -19.75 -13.82 -12.62
C GLY A 242 -19.70 -13.35 -11.16
N GLY A 243 -20.70 -12.60 -10.68
CA GLY A 243 -20.76 -12.03 -9.33
C GLY A 243 -20.11 -10.65 -9.22
N PRO A 244 -20.36 -9.95 -8.10
CA PRO A 244 -19.88 -8.59 -7.87
C PRO A 244 -18.35 -8.55 -7.82
N VAL A 245 -17.75 -7.70 -8.66
CA VAL A 245 -16.32 -7.39 -8.59
C VAL A 245 -16.16 -5.93 -8.13
N PRO A 246 -15.53 -5.69 -6.97
CA PRO A 246 -15.35 -4.34 -6.46
C PRO A 246 -14.57 -3.43 -7.41
N ALA A 247 -14.82 -2.12 -7.30
CA ALA A 247 -14.14 -1.13 -8.12
C ALA A 247 -12.61 -1.15 -7.87
N SER A 248 -11.84 -0.90 -8.92
CA SER A 248 -10.39 -0.67 -8.87
C SER A 248 -9.99 0.27 -9.99
N LEU A 249 -8.95 1.07 -9.74
CA LEU A 249 -8.53 2.16 -10.61
C LEU A 249 -7.00 2.17 -10.74
N VAL A 250 -6.50 2.37 -11.96
CA VAL A 250 -5.08 2.62 -12.24
C VAL A 250 -4.91 4.05 -12.72
N LEU A 251 -3.94 4.77 -12.16
CA LEU A 251 -3.62 6.15 -12.47
C LEU A 251 -2.15 6.24 -12.92
N LEU A 252 -1.91 6.73 -14.13
CA LEU A 252 -0.58 6.75 -14.74
C LEU A 252 0.06 8.14 -14.64
N HIS A 253 1.34 8.17 -14.25
CA HIS A 253 2.15 9.38 -14.21
C HIS A 253 3.52 9.12 -14.87
N PRO A 254 3.95 9.96 -15.81
CA PRO A 254 5.33 9.92 -16.31
C PRO A 254 6.30 10.19 -15.16
N LEU A 255 7.35 9.41 -15.04
CA LEU A 255 8.37 9.51 -14.02
C LEU A 255 9.76 9.60 -14.69
N PRO A 256 10.26 10.82 -14.93
CA PRO A 256 11.60 11.01 -15.50
C PRO A 256 12.69 10.36 -14.64
N HIS A 257 13.85 10.09 -15.23
CA HIS A 257 14.99 9.57 -14.47
C HIS A 257 15.35 10.54 -13.33
N THR A 258 15.84 10.01 -12.21
CA THR A 258 16.25 10.76 -11.01
C THR A 258 15.15 11.54 -10.29
N VAL A 259 13.91 11.48 -10.79
CA VAL A 259 12.77 12.16 -10.17
C VAL A 259 12.11 11.25 -9.14
N THR A 260 11.80 11.85 -7.99
CA THR A 260 10.89 11.28 -6.99
C THR A 260 9.53 11.92 -7.13
N THR A 261 8.48 11.10 -7.11
CA THR A 261 7.10 11.56 -6.94
C THR A 261 6.51 10.93 -5.69
N ARG A 262 5.47 11.56 -5.12
CA ARG A 262 4.81 11.05 -3.92
C ARG A 262 3.30 11.01 -4.08
N LEU A 263 2.68 9.99 -3.52
CA LEU A 263 1.26 9.91 -3.22
C LEU A 263 1.12 9.98 -1.70
N VAL A 264 0.14 10.71 -1.19
CA VAL A 264 -0.10 10.84 0.25
C VAL A 264 -1.49 10.35 0.59
N LEU A 265 -1.61 9.63 1.71
CA LEU A 265 -2.83 9.01 2.20
C LEU A 265 -3.09 9.58 3.59
N PRO A 266 -4.27 10.15 3.86
CA PRO A 266 -4.58 10.53 5.24
C PRO A 266 -4.64 9.28 6.13
N ALA A 267 -4.15 9.36 7.36
CA ALA A 267 -4.08 8.17 8.23
C ALA A 267 -5.48 7.66 8.66
N ALA A 268 -6.45 8.57 8.78
CA ALA A 268 -7.87 8.28 8.97
C ALA A 268 -8.68 8.81 7.79
N GLY A 269 -9.83 8.20 7.49
CA GLY A 269 -10.71 8.67 6.42
C GLY A 269 -11.12 10.11 6.71
N VAL A 270 -10.82 11.01 5.78
CA VAL A 270 -11.20 12.42 5.90
C VAL A 270 -12.34 12.67 4.93
N GLY A 271 -13.52 12.95 5.48
CA GLY A 271 -14.73 13.19 4.67
C GLY A 271 -14.63 14.46 3.82
N ALA A 272 -13.83 15.45 4.23
CA ALA A 272 -13.53 16.64 3.41
C ALA A 272 -12.08 16.60 2.93
N ALA A 273 -11.86 16.94 1.65
CA ALA A 273 -10.52 17.00 1.09
C ALA A 273 -9.62 18.01 1.84
N PRO A 274 -8.54 17.55 2.50
CA PRO A 274 -7.58 18.47 3.13
C PRO A 274 -6.73 19.15 2.05
N PRO A 275 -6.15 20.34 2.28
CA PRO A 275 -5.26 20.94 1.28
C PRO A 275 -4.00 20.09 1.10
N TRP A 276 -3.17 20.48 0.13
CA TRP A 276 -1.91 19.82 -0.14
C TRP A 276 -0.99 19.83 1.10
N PRO A 277 -0.56 18.67 1.63
CA PRO A 277 0.33 18.60 2.79
C PRO A 277 1.79 18.81 2.35
N GLY A 278 2.12 20.07 2.03
CA GLY A 278 3.40 20.47 1.48
C GLY A 278 4.58 20.33 2.44
N ASP A 279 4.33 20.30 3.74
CA ASP A 279 5.33 20.31 4.82
C ASP A 279 5.74 18.90 5.30
N LEU A 280 5.22 17.85 4.67
CA LEU A 280 5.59 16.47 5.01
C LEU A 280 7.09 16.22 4.76
N PRO A 281 7.80 15.61 5.74
CA PRO A 281 9.21 15.29 5.61
C PRO A 281 9.44 14.14 4.62
N GLU A 282 10.64 14.11 4.05
CA GLU A 282 11.14 12.99 3.24
C GLU A 282 11.43 11.76 4.10
N SER A 283 11.42 10.58 3.48
CA SER A 283 11.70 9.29 4.12
C SER A 283 12.98 9.24 4.96
N THR A 284 14.08 9.86 4.50
CA THR A 284 15.37 9.89 5.22
C THR A 284 15.31 10.71 6.50
N ALA A 285 14.58 11.83 6.52
CA ALA A 285 14.38 12.64 7.71
C ALA A 285 13.52 11.90 8.75
N VAL A 286 12.50 11.15 8.29
CA VAL A 286 11.70 10.28 9.18
C VAL A 286 12.56 9.18 9.79
N ALA A 287 13.38 8.49 9.00
CA ALA A 287 14.30 7.46 9.50
C ALA A 287 15.28 8.01 10.55
N ALA A 288 15.91 9.15 10.28
CA ALA A 288 16.80 9.83 11.23
C ALA A 288 16.08 10.20 12.54
N GLY A 289 14.85 10.70 12.47
CA GLY A 289 14.03 11.00 13.65
C GLY A 289 13.74 9.76 14.51
N TRP A 290 13.50 8.60 13.87
CA TRP A 290 13.33 7.33 14.56
C TRP A 290 14.59 6.84 15.25
N THR A 291 15.76 6.98 14.61
CA THR A 291 17.07 6.64 15.20
C THR A 291 17.33 7.49 16.43
N LEU A 292 17.19 8.82 16.34
CA LEU A 292 17.37 9.73 17.47
C LEU A 292 16.45 9.38 18.65
N ARG A 293 15.24 8.89 18.38
CA ARG A 293 14.31 8.46 19.43
C ARG A 293 14.73 7.13 20.07
N ALA A 294 15.10 6.14 19.26
CA ALA A 294 15.50 4.82 19.73
C ALA A 294 16.74 4.86 20.62
N ASP A 295 17.65 5.81 20.33
CA ASP A 295 18.88 6.06 21.09
C ASP A 295 18.66 6.60 22.50
N ARG A 296 17.50 7.18 22.79
CA ARG A 296 17.15 7.66 24.14
C ARG A 296 16.68 6.52 25.07
N GLY A 297 16.50 5.32 24.55
CA GLY A 297 15.98 4.16 25.29
C GLY A 297 17.03 3.07 25.57
N VAL A 298 16.55 1.91 26.05
CA VAL A 298 17.39 0.73 26.31
C VAL A 298 18.04 0.22 25.03
N ARG A 299 19.37 0.02 25.02
CA ARG A 299 20.09 -0.63 23.92
C ARG A 299 20.25 -2.12 24.18
N VAL A 300 19.95 -2.95 23.19
CA VAL A 300 20.08 -4.41 23.29
C VAL A 300 21.20 -4.87 22.36
N GLY A 301 22.31 -5.33 22.93
CA GLY A 301 23.39 -5.96 22.17
C GLY A 301 23.10 -7.45 22.01
N LEU A 302 23.04 -7.94 20.77
CA LEU A 302 22.95 -9.36 20.46
C LEU A 302 24.20 -9.82 19.69
N PRO A 303 24.70 -11.05 19.94
CA PRO A 303 25.87 -11.57 19.22
C PRO A 303 25.63 -11.74 17.72
N ASP A 304 24.38 -12.05 17.35
CA ASP A 304 23.97 -12.19 15.97
C ASP A 304 23.45 -10.84 15.44
N PRO A 305 24.09 -10.25 14.41
CA PRO A 305 23.71 -8.93 13.90
C PRO A 305 22.31 -8.93 13.27
N VAL A 306 21.90 -10.03 12.65
CA VAL A 306 20.58 -10.18 12.05
C VAL A 306 19.51 -10.15 13.14
N LEU A 307 19.71 -10.87 14.25
CA LEU A 307 18.83 -10.79 15.41
C LEU A 307 18.85 -9.40 16.06
N GLY A 308 20.01 -8.74 16.12
CA GLY A 308 20.15 -7.36 16.59
C GLY A 308 19.25 -6.40 15.81
N ASP A 309 19.36 -6.42 14.48
CA ASP A 309 18.54 -5.65 13.55
C ASP A 309 17.03 -5.94 13.72
N ALA A 310 16.69 -7.21 13.99
CA ALA A 310 15.31 -7.65 14.22
C ALA A 310 14.74 -7.03 15.50
N VAL A 311 15.51 -7.03 16.57
CA VAL A 311 15.13 -6.43 17.86
C VAL A 311 15.01 -4.91 17.71
N GLU A 312 15.92 -4.26 17.02
CA GLU A 312 15.86 -2.82 16.76
C GLU A 312 14.64 -2.41 15.94
N ALA A 313 14.27 -3.20 14.94
CA ALA A 313 13.04 -3.01 14.18
C ALA A 313 11.78 -3.28 15.02
N ALA A 314 11.78 -4.34 15.83
CA ALA A 314 10.66 -4.71 16.70
C ALA A 314 10.40 -3.63 17.77
N ARG A 315 11.46 -3.09 18.38
CA ARG A 315 11.37 -1.98 19.35
C ARG A 315 10.70 -0.75 18.75
N ARG A 316 11.11 -0.33 17.55
CA ARG A 316 10.48 0.80 16.85
C ARG A 316 9.04 0.49 16.46
N SER A 317 8.75 -0.74 16.03
CA SER A 317 7.38 -1.19 15.77
C SER A 317 6.48 -1.22 17.00
N LEU A 318 7.02 -1.49 18.20
CA LEU A 318 6.25 -1.44 19.45
C LEU A 318 5.87 -0.02 19.85
N ALA A 319 6.66 0.99 19.47
CA ALA A 319 6.34 2.39 19.70
C ALA A 319 5.24 2.92 18.75
N LEU A 320 4.87 2.17 17.71
CA LEU A 320 3.73 2.49 16.85
C LEU A 320 2.43 2.22 17.59
N ASN A 321 1.51 3.19 17.55
CA ASN A 321 0.15 3.08 18.07
C ASN A 321 0.05 2.63 19.54
N HIS A 322 1.07 2.92 20.35
CA HIS A 322 1.10 2.45 21.73
C HIS A 322 0.29 3.36 22.67
N ARG A 323 -0.99 3.60 22.36
CA ARG A 323 -1.93 4.07 23.38
C ARG A 323 -2.36 2.85 24.20
N VAL A 324 -1.67 2.58 25.32
CA VAL A 324 -2.21 1.70 26.36
C VAL A 324 -3.39 2.43 27.00
N GLU A 325 -4.57 2.32 26.40
CA GLU A 325 -5.77 2.46 27.20
C GLU A 325 -5.87 1.18 28.04
N ARG A 326 -5.80 1.31 29.37
CA ARG A 326 -6.18 0.21 30.28
C ARG A 326 -7.68 -0.03 30.10
N ALA A 327 -8.06 -0.76 29.06
CA ALA A 327 -9.41 -1.24 28.89
C ALA A 327 -9.62 -2.45 29.82
N GLY A 328 -10.82 -2.58 30.38
CA GLY A 328 -11.30 -3.76 31.09
C GLY A 328 -11.29 -5.03 30.21
N PRO A 329 -11.83 -6.16 30.70
CA PRO A 329 -11.51 -7.50 30.19
C PRO A 329 -11.67 -7.59 28.66
N ALA A 330 -10.54 -7.81 27.99
CA ALA A 330 -10.36 -7.70 26.55
C ALA A 330 -11.04 -8.83 25.77
N VAL A 331 -11.63 -8.48 24.63
CA VAL A 331 -11.75 -9.39 23.49
C VAL A 331 -10.36 -9.43 22.83
N PRO A 332 -9.73 -10.61 22.67
CA PRO A 332 -8.37 -10.69 22.16
C PRO A 332 -8.33 -10.35 20.66
N ASP A 333 -7.66 -9.25 20.33
CA ASP A 333 -7.16 -9.01 18.98
C ASP A 333 -6.06 -10.02 18.68
N ARG A 334 -6.38 -11.04 17.88
CA ARG A 334 -5.47 -12.12 17.47
C ARG A 334 -4.79 -11.84 16.11
N ALA A 335 -4.86 -10.62 15.58
CA ALA A 335 -4.49 -10.36 14.19
C ALA A 335 -3.14 -9.65 13.96
N ALA A 336 -2.23 -9.59 14.94
CA ALA A 336 -0.92 -8.96 14.73
C ALA A 336 0.25 -9.95 14.75
N PRO A 337 0.55 -10.65 13.64
CA PRO A 337 1.87 -11.20 13.47
C PRO A 337 2.80 -10.13 12.87
N THR A 338 3.70 -9.57 13.68
CA THR A 338 4.86 -8.81 13.20
C THR A 338 5.87 -9.77 12.58
N HIS A 339 5.67 -10.14 11.31
CA HIS A 339 6.67 -10.92 10.58
C HIS A 339 7.77 -10.00 10.06
N HIS A 340 8.91 -10.04 10.73
CA HIS A 340 10.13 -9.34 10.30
C HIS A 340 10.88 -10.18 9.26
N ARG A 341 11.25 -9.57 8.13
CA ARG A 341 12.27 -10.13 7.23
C ARG A 341 13.49 -9.23 7.27
N LEU A 342 14.62 -9.85 7.52
CA LEU A 342 15.93 -9.21 7.54
C LEU A 342 16.59 -9.58 6.22
N THR A 343 16.98 -8.58 5.45
CA THR A 343 17.88 -8.74 4.32
C THR A 343 19.24 -8.23 4.79
N SER A 344 20.17 -9.14 5.05
CA SER A 344 21.57 -8.76 5.24
C SER A 344 22.07 -8.24 3.90
N GLY A 345 22.06 -6.92 3.72
CA GLY A 345 22.82 -6.28 2.66
C GLY A 345 24.27 -6.66 2.88
N THR A 346 24.84 -7.47 1.97
CA THR A 346 26.28 -7.65 1.91
C THR A 346 26.87 -6.32 1.49
N GLY A 347 27.15 -5.45 2.46
CA GLY A 347 28.04 -4.33 2.27
C GLY A 347 29.35 -4.89 1.74
N ARG A 348 29.58 -4.72 0.44
CA ARG A 348 30.92 -4.85 -0.13
C ARG A 348 31.76 -3.79 0.57
N GLY A 349 32.61 -4.24 1.49
CA GLY A 349 33.78 -3.46 1.88
C GLY A 349 34.58 -3.19 0.62
N THR A 350 34.75 -1.92 0.30
CA THR A 350 35.85 -1.47 -0.53
C THR A 350 37.05 -1.32 0.39
N ASP A 351 38.13 -2.02 0.06
CA ASP A 351 39.48 -1.71 0.52
C ASP A 351 39.84 -0.23 0.28
#